data_AF-A0A954JNK0-F1
#
_entry.id   AF-A0A954JNK0-F1
#
_cell.length_a   1.000
_cell.length_b   1.000
_cell.length_c   1.000
_cell.angle_alpha   90.00
_cell.angle_beta   90.00
_cell.angle_gamma   90.00
#
_symmetry.space_group_name_H-M   'P 1'
#
loop_
_entity.id
_entity.type
_entity.pdbx_description
1 polymer ?
#
loop_
_entity_poly.entity_id
_entity_poly.type
_entity_poly.pdbx_seq_one_letter_code
_entity_poly.pdbx_strand_id
1 'polypeptide(L)'
;GSIPMGHELAVTPLQMIAAHAVLANGGRKISPHLLMMTDSREPEARQVVVSRVVREEVADWVVREPMAAVVQRGTGKQARLEGITVFGKTGTAQKTDPENGGYVSDRHISSFVCGAPAENPRLLVLVMVDEPQGQQYGGSVAAPTAARILKRGLDLEHFLSLAGSH
;
A
#
# COMPACT_ATOMS: atom_id res chain seq x y z
N GLY A 1 2.20 15.63 -18.84
CA GLY A 1 1.30 14.67 -18.16
C GLY A 1 2.08 13.93 -17.11
N SER A 2 2.38 14.61 -16.00
CA SER A 2 3.31 14.19 -14.93
C SER A 2 2.54 13.71 -13.69
N ILE A 3 1.38 14.32 -13.41
CA ILE A 3 0.45 13.98 -12.31
C ILE A 3 0.04 12.49 -12.27
N PRO A 4 -0.31 11.81 -13.40
CA PRO A 4 -0.73 10.40 -13.36
C PRO A 4 0.39 9.43 -12.99
N MET A 5 1.66 9.85 -13.12
CA MET A 5 2.84 9.05 -12.83
C MET A 5 3.41 9.31 -11.43
N GLY A 6 2.80 10.21 -10.65
CA GLY A 6 3.28 10.58 -9.32
C GLY A 6 4.47 11.54 -9.32
N HIS A 7 4.80 12.14 -10.47
CA HIS A 7 5.71 13.27 -10.55
C HIS A 7 4.87 14.55 -10.36
N GLU A 8 5.24 15.41 -9.40
CA GLU A 8 4.64 16.73 -9.06
C GLU A 8 3.65 16.81 -7.88
N LEU A 9 3.23 15.71 -7.26
CA LEU A 9 2.40 15.78 -6.04
C LEU A 9 3.15 15.20 -4.83
N ALA A 10 3.49 16.06 -3.87
CA ALA A 10 3.95 15.64 -2.55
C ALA A 10 2.75 15.09 -1.76
N VAL A 11 2.60 13.76 -1.77
CA VAL A 11 1.58 13.06 -0.99
C VAL A 11 2.24 12.43 0.23
N THR A 12 1.65 12.57 1.41
CA THR A 12 2.20 11.95 2.62
C THR A 12 2.04 10.41 2.54
N PRO A 13 2.91 9.63 3.21
CA PRO A 13 2.77 8.17 3.24
C PRO A 13 1.38 7.71 3.69
N LEU A 14 0.79 8.42 4.66
CA LEU A 14 -0.55 8.13 5.17
C LEU A 14 -1.64 8.36 4.12
N GLN A 15 -1.55 9.46 3.35
CA GLN A 15 -2.48 9.73 2.26
C GLN A 15 -2.33 8.70 1.13
N MET A 16 -1.10 8.28 0.83
CA MET A 16 -0.82 7.27 -0.20
C MET A 16 -1.45 5.92 0.17
N ILE A 17 -1.23 5.45 1.40
CA ILE A 17 -1.82 4.17 1.83
C ILE A 17 -3.34 4.28 2.01
N ALA A 18 -3.87 5.42 2.45
CA ALA A 18 -5.31 5.65 2.54
C ALA A 18 -6.00 5.61 1.16
N ALA A 19 -5.36 6.13 0.11
CA ALA A 19 -5.86 6.01 -1.26
C ALA A 19 -5.90 4.54 -1.73
N HIS A 20 -4.90 3.74 -1.39
CA HIS A 20 -4.90 2.30 -1.68
C HIS A 20 -5.93 1.54 -0.84
N ALA A 21 -6.19 1.98 0.40
CA ALA A 21 -7.25 1.45 1.25
C ALA A 21 -8.65 1.66 0.66
N VAL A 22 -8.89 2.75 -0.08
CA VAL A 22 -10.14 2.94 -0.83
C VAL A 22 -10.35 1.79 -1.81
N LEU A 23 -9.33 1.44 -2.60
CA LEU A 23 -9.41 0.36 -3.58
C LEU A 23 -9.58 -1.00 -2.91
N ALA A 24 -8.77 -1.28 -1.89
CA ALA A 24 -8.82 -2.53 -1.13
C ALA A 24 -10.15 -2.73 -0.37
N ASN A 25 -10.86 -1.64 -0.04
CA ASN A 25 -12.12 -1.67 0.69
C ASN A 25 -13.35 -1.45 -0.23
N GLY A 26 -13.33 -2.01 -1.45
CA GLY A 26 -14.47 -1.96 -2.37
C GLY A 26 -14.86 -0.54 -2.81
N GLY A 27 -13.90 0.39 -2.84
CA GLY A 27 -14.10 1.78 -3.24
C GLY A 27 -14.60 2.71 -2.13
N ARG A 28 -14.66 2.24 -0.87
CA ARG A 28 -15.07 3.05 0.29
C ARG A 28 -13.89 3.73 0.96
N LYS A 29 -13.98 5.05 1.10
CA LYS A 29 -13.02 5.85 1.88
C LYS A 29 -13.29 5.68 3.36
N ILE A 30 -12.27 5.21 4.07
CA ILE A 30 -12.24 5.16 5.53
C ILE A 30 -11.29 6.25 6.04
N SER A 31 -11.58 6.80 7.21
CA SER A 31 -10.62 7.64 7.93
C SER A 31 -9.61 6.75 8.65
N PRO A 32 -8.29 6.94 8.47
CA PRO A 32 -7.29 6.25 9.29
C PRO A 32 -7.42 6.66 10.76
N HIS A 33 -7.28 5.70 11.68
CA HIS A 33 -7.26 5.94 13.12
C HIS A 33 -6.07 5.21 13.76
N LEU A 34 -5.39 5.87 14.70
CA LEU A 34 -4.25 5.29 15.46
C LEU A 34 -4.63 4.84 16.87
N LEU A 35 -5.76 5.34 17.40
CA LEU A 35 -6.23 4.97 18.73
C LEU A 35 -6.91 3.60 18.66
N MET A 36 -6.33 2.62 19.33
CA MET A 36 -7.04 1.38 19.66
C MET A 36 -8.02 1.67 20.80
N MET A 37 -9.22 1.06 20.73
CA MET A 37 -10.20 1.14 21.81
C MET A 37 -9.55 0.78 23.14
N THR A 38 -9.65 1.67 24.13
CA THR A 38 -9.32 1.40 25.53
C THR A 38 -10.62 1.19 26.30
N ASP A 39 -10.66 0.22 27.21
CA ASP A 39 -11.86 -0.33 27.90
C ASP A 39 -12.68 0.64 28.78
N SER A 40 -12.66 1.94 28.55
CA SER A 40 -13.47 2.89 29.32
C SER A 40 -13.87 4.09 28.48
N ARG A 41 -15.18 4.15 28.17
CA ARG A 41 -15.89 5.02 27.22
C ARG A 41 -15.70 4.62 25.77
N GLU A 42 -16.77 4.11 25.16
CA GLU A 42 -16.87 4.03 23.71
C GLU A 42 -16.55 5.40 23.10
N PRO A 43 -15.45 5.54 22.33
CA PRO A 43 -15.53 6.43 21.20
C PRO A 43 -16.32 5.66 20.13
N GLU A 44 -17.20 6.34 19.40
CA GLU A 44 -17.77 5.83 18.16
C GLU A 44 -16.66 5.64 17.09
N ALA A 45 -15.69 4.77 17.33
CA ALA A 45 -14.76 4.28 16.32
C ALA A 45 -15.45 3.19 15.48
N ARG A 46 -16.71 3.43 15.09
CA ARG A 46 -17.23 2.80 13.88
C ARG A 46 -16.26 3.22 12.78
N GLN A 47 -15.81 2.27 11.94
CA GLN A 47 -15.14 2.64 10.69
C GLN A 47 -15.99 3.74 10.04
N VAL A 48 -15.52 4.99 10.11
CA VAL A 48 -16.27 6.10 9.54
C VAL A 48 -16.05 5.96 8.04
N VAL A 49 -16.96 5.25 7.38
CA VAL A 49 -17.05 5.27 5.93
C VAL A 49 -17.42 6.70 5.58
N VAL A 50 -16.41 7.46 5.15
CA VAL A 50 -16.54 8.89 4.85
C VAL A 50 -17.37 9.06 3.58
N SER A 51 -17.14 8.21 2.58
CA SER A 51 -17.87 8.19 1.31
C SER A 51 -17.48 6.97 0.47
N ARG A 52 -18.27 6.67 -0.58
CA ARG A 52 -17.85 5.79 -1.67
C ARG A 52 -17.27 6.64 -2.80
N VAL A 53 -15.98 6.43 -3.09
CA VAL A 53 -15.23 7.20 -4.10
C VAL A 53 -15.19 6.46 -5.43
N VAL A 54 -15.18 5.13 -5.38
CA VAL A 54 -15.13 4.24 -6.55
C VAL A 54 -16.25 3.21 -6.42
N ARG A 55 -16.84 2.79 -7.53
CA ARG A 55 -17.79 1.67 -7.53
C ARG A 55 -17.09 0.39 -7.11
N GLU A 56 -17.81 -0.50 -6.43
CA GLU A 56 -17.24 -1.73 -5.87
C GLU A 56 -16.58 -2.58 -6.96
N GLU A 57 -17.29 -2.77 -8.05
CA GLU A 57 -16.89 -3.63 -9.17
C GLU A 57 -15.60 -3.11 -9.83
N VAL A 58 -15.43 -1.78 -9.87
CA VAL A 58 -14.23 -1.15 -10.41
C VAL A 58 -13.07 -1.29 -9.43
N ALA A 59 -13.30 -1.07 -8.13
CA ALA A 59 -12.27 -1.20 -7.11
C ALA A 59 -11.75 -2.65 -7.05
N ASP A 60 -12.66 -3.63 -7.02
CA ASP A 60 -12.35 -5.05 -7.02
C ASP A 60 -11.59 -5.45 -8.29
N TRP A 61 -12.04 -4.98 -9.46
CA TRP A 61 -11.33 -5.23 -10.71
C TRP A 61 -9.91 -4.66 -10.66
N VAL A 62 -9.72 -3.42 -10.20
CA VAL A 62 -8.39 -2.79 -10.10
C VAL A 62 -7.45 -3.60 -9.20
N VAL A 63 -7.95 -4.07 -8.06
CA VAL A 63 -7.17 -4.89 -7.11
C VAL A 63 -6.81 -6.25 -7.71
N ARG A 64 -7.79 -6.97 -8.25
CA ARG A 64 -7.65 -8.36 -8.70
C ARG A 64 -6.95 -8.51 -10.04
N GLU A 65 -7.04 -7.50 -10.91
CA GLU A 65 -6.51 -7.57 -12.27
C GLU A 65 -5.21 -6.78 -12.43
N PRO A 66 -5.21 -5.44 -12.64
CA PRO A 66 -3.98 -4.72 -12.93
C PRO A 66 -3.01 -4.69 -11.74
N MET A 67 -3.47 -4.54 -10.49
CA MET A 67 -2.57 -4.50 -9.33
C MET A 67 -1.99 -5.88 -8.99
N ALA A 68 -2.77 -6.96 -9.10
CA ALA A 68 -2.23 -8.31 -8.98
C ALA A 68 -1.24 -8.61 -10.11
N ALA A 69 -1.51 -8.17 -11.34
CA ALA A 69 -0.61 -8.35 -12.47
C ALA A 69 0.77 -7.70 -12.27
N VAL A 70 0.84 -6.55 -11.56
CA VAL A 70 2.13 -5.91 -11.20
C VAL A 70 3.02 -6.88 -10.42
N VAL A 71 2.45 -7.66 -9.51
CA VAL A 71 3.19 -8.63 -8.67
C VAL A 71 3.38 -9.94 -9.43
N GLN A 72 2.37 -10.43 -10.14
CA GLN A 72 2.43 -11.68 -10.88
C GLN A 72 3.31 -11.64 -12.12
N ARG A 73 3.46 -10.49 -12.79
CA ARG A 73 4.24 -10.42 -14.05
C ARG A 73 4.91 -9.06 -14.33
N GLY A 74 4.61 -8.03 -13.54
CA GLY A 74 5.14 -6.68 -13.74
C GLY A 74 6.38 -6.34 -12.89
N THR A 75 6.42 -5.10 -12.41
CA THR A 75 7.57 -4.53 -11.67
C THR A 75 7.64 -4.94 -10.21
N GLY A 76 6.58 -5.54 -9.66
CA GLY A 76 6.46 -5.92 -8.25
C GLY A 76 6.73 -7.40 -7.97
N LYS A 77 7.41 -8.13 -8.87
CA LYS A 77 7.60 -9.60 -8.76
C LYS A 77 8.21 -10.07 -7.45
N GLN A 78 9.06 -9.24 -6.82
CA GLN A 78 9.68 -9.58 -5.55
C GLN A 78 8.72 -9.52 -4.35
N ALA A 79 7.46 -9.10 -4.57
CA ALA A 79 6.40 -9.14 -3.56
C ALA A 79 5.46 -10.36 -3.67
N ARG A 80 5.75 -11.34 -4.52
CA ARG A 80 4.96 -12.57 -4.60
C ARG A 80 5.09 -13.36 -3.29
N LEU A 81 3.96 -13.88 -2.82
CA LEU A 81 3.89 -14.85 -1.73
C LEU A 81 3.26 -16.13 -2.27
N GLU A 82 3.78 -17.27 -1.83
CA GLU A 82 3.23 -18.57 -2.22
C GLU A 82 1.84 -18.78 -1.61
N GLY A 83 0.90 -19.28 -2.42
CA GLY A 83 -0.48 -19.56 -1.99
C GLY A 83 -1.35 -18.32 -1.70
N ILE A 84 -0.83 -17.10 -1.85
CA ILE A 84 -1.56 -15.86 -1.54
C ILE A 84 -1.46 -14.90 -2.73
N THR A 85 -2.61 -14.50 -3.29
CA THR A 85 -2.64 -13.49 -4.35
C THR A 85 -2.33 -12.11 -3.76
N VAL A 86 -1.11 -11.63 -3.97
CA VAL A 86 -0.69 -10.28 -3.58
C VAL A 86 -0.98 -9.30 -4.71
N PHE A 87 -1.55 -8.14 -4.35
CA PHE A 87 -1.72 -7.00 -5.24
C PHE A 87 -0.85 -5.84 -4.76
N GLY A 88 -0.38 -4.98 -5.68
CA GLY A 88 0.44 -3.85 -5.27
C GLY A 88 0.89 -2.96 -6.41
N LYS A 89 1.65 -1.93 -6.07
CA LYS A 89 2.20 -0.99 -7.05
C LYS A 89 3.55 -0.44 -6.60
N THR A 90 4.46 -0.33 -7.57
CA THR A 90 5.74 0.36 -7.44
C THR A 90 5.58 1.88 -7.60
N GLY A 91 6.22 2.65 -6.73
CA GLY A 91 6.49 4.07 -6.87
C GLY A 91 8.00 4.33 -6.90
N THR A 92 8.42 5.30 -7.71
CA THR A 92 9.81 5.78 -7.76
C THR A 92 9.73 7.25 -8.14
N ALA A 93 10.13 8.13 -7.22
CA ALA A 93 10.03 9.58 -7.41
C ALA A 93 11.41 10.21 -7.29
N GLN A 94 11.78 11.06 -8.24
CA GLN A 94 13.01 11.85 -8.17
C GLN A 94 12.84 13.03 -7.22
N LYS A 95 13.83 13.28 -6.38
CA LYS A 95 13.87 14.49 -5.54
C LYS A 95 14.28 15.69 -6.38
N THR A 96 13.78 16.87 -6.01
CA THR A 96 14.18 18.13 -6.63
C THR A 96 15.42 18.70 -5.95
N ASP A 97 16.29 19.36 -6.71
CA ASP A 97 17.40 20.14 -6.16
C ASP A 97 16.83 21.42 -5.50
N PRO A 98 16.96 21.57 -4.17
CA PRO A 98 16.44 22.74 -3.48
C PRO A 98 17.22 24.04 -3.78
N GLU A 99 18.44 23.96 -4.30
CA GLU A 99 19.31 25.11 -4.58
C GLU A 99 19.25 25.54 -6.05
N ASN A 100 19.29 24.58 -6.98
CA ASN A 100 19.38 24.87 -8.42
C ASN A 100 18.07 24.66 -9.19
N GLY A 101 17.04 24.10 -8.54
CA GLY A 101 15.83 23.64 -9.21
C GLY A 101 16.06 22.42 -10.11
N GLY A 102 14.98 21.83 -10.62
CA GLY A 102 15.05 20.59 -11.40
C GLY A 102 15.20 19.33 -10.54
N TYR A 103 15.30 18.16 -11.18
CA TYR A 103 15.41 16.87 -10.50
C TYR A 103 16.88 16.46 -10.31
N VAL A 104 17.21 15.93 -9.13
CA VAL A 104 18.52 15.33 -8.87
C VAL A 104 18.50 13.88 -9.36
N SER A 105 19.38 13.55 -10.30
CA SER A 105 19.37 12.26 -11.00
C SER A 105 19.72 11.05 -10.12
N ASP A 106 20.34 11.26 -8.96
CA ASP A 106 20.82 10.22 -8.04
C ASP A 106 20.03 10.16 -6.71
N ARG A 107 19.07 11.07 -6.49
CA ARG A 107 18.23 11.09 -5.29
C ARG A 107 16.80 10.71 -5.61
N HIS A 108 16.39 9.55 -5.11
CA HIS A 108 15.04 9.04 -5.32
C HIS A 108 14.41 8.59 -4.02
N ILE A 109 13.08 8.63 -4.00
CA ILE A 109 12.27 7.89 -3.05
C ILE A 109 11.77 6.63 -3.77
N SER A 110 12.20 5.47 -3.27
CA SER A 110 11.73 4.15 -3.71
C SER A 110 10.57 3.71 -2.85
N SER A 111 9.42 3.39 -3.44
CA SER A 111 8.27 2.92 -2.66
C SER A 111 7.57 1.72 -3.27
N PHE A 112 6.94 0.95 -2.39
CA PHE A 112 6.05 -0.14 -2.78
C PHE A 112 4.90 -0.23 -1.80
N VAL A 113 3.68 -0.25 -2.34
CA VAL A 113 2.46 -0.53 -1.60
C VAL A 113 1.91 -1.86 -2.05
N CYS A 114 1.52 -2.71 -1.11
CA CYS A 114 0.89 -3.98 -1.41
C CYS A 114 -0.15 -4.37 -0.36
N GLY A 115 -1.04 -5.27 -0.75
CA GLY A 115 -1.96 -5.93 0.14
C GLY A 115 -2.29 -7.34 -0.30
N ALA A 116 -2.98 -8.06 0.57
CA ALA A 116 -3.43 -9.41 0.31
C ALA A 116 -4.52 -9.86 1.31
N PRO A 117 -5.24 -10.94 0.97
CA PRO A 117 -5.39 -11.51 -0.38
C PRO A 117 -6.12 -10.54 -1.34
N ALA A 118 -5.88 -10.61 -2.64
CA ALA A 118 -6.54 -9.74 -3.62
C ALA A 118 -8.05 -9.98 -3.71
N GLU A 119 -8.49 -11.19 -3.43
CA GLU A 119 -9.89 -11.60 -3.47
C GLU A 119 -10.67 -11.06 -2.26
N ASN A 120 -10.00 -10.93 -1.11
CA ASN A 120 -10.57 -10.39 0.12
C ASN A 120 -9.47 -9.65 0.91
N PRO A 121 -9.16 -8.39 0.57
CA PRO A 121 -8.04 -7.67 1.17
C PRO A 121 -8.17 -7.52 2.69
N ARG A 122 -7.15 -7.99 3.42
CA ARG A 122 -7.11 -7.94 4.89
C ARG A 122 -6.09 -6.95 5.42
N LEU A 123 -4.95 -6.86 4.74
CA LEU A 123 -3.83 -6.04 5.18
C LEU A 123 -3.25 -5.25 4.00
N LEU A 124 -2.88 -4.00 4.27
CA LEU A 124 -2.09 -3.15 3.39
C LEU A 124 -0.77 -2.78 4.06
N VAL A 125 0.30 -2.71 3.28
CA VAL A 125 1.64 -2.34 3.70
C VAL A 125 2.19 -1.34 2.69
N LEU A 126 2.71 -0.21 3.18
CA LEU A 126 3.51 0.73 2.41
C LEU A 126 4.93 0.74 2.97
N VAL A 127 5.91 0.51 2.11
CA VAL A 127 7.33 0.70 2.41
C VAL A 127 7.86 1.82 1.53
N MET A 128 8.56 2.76 2.14
CA MET A 128 9.28 3.84 1.47
C MET A 128 10.73 3.83 1.93
N VAL A 129 11.65 3.93 0.98
CA VAL A 129 13.10 4.00 1.23
C VAL A 129 13.60 5.29 0.59
N ASP A 130 14.19 6.12 1.44
CA ASP A 130 14.75 7.40 1.02
C ASP A 130 16.19 7.22 0.56
N GLU A 131 16.50 7.75 -0.63
CA GLU A 131 17.84 7.74 -1.24
C GLU A 131 18.56 6.38 -1.18
N PRO A 132 17.94 5.30 -1.73
CA PRO A 132 18.54 3.98 -1.70
C PRO A 132 19.86 3.95 -2.48
N GLN A 133 20.86 3.30 -1.89
CA GLN A 133 22.16 3.11 -2.54
C GLN A 133 22.12 1.88 -3.46
N GLY A 134 22.65 2.02 -4.67
CA GLY A 134 22.66 0.95 -5.67
C GLY A 134 21.39 0.88 -6.52
N GLN A 135 20.54 -0.13 -6.31
CA GLN A 135 19.27 -0.26 -7.05
C GLN A 135 18.28 0.84 -6.62
N GLN A 136 17.60 1.46 -7.57
CA GLN A 136 16.76 2.64 -7.30
C GLN A 136 15.26 2.43 -7.55
N TYR A 137 14.87 1.28 -8.09
CA TYR A 137 13.46 0.99 -8.37
C TYR A 137 12.74 0.47 -7.14
N GLY A 138 11.54 1.00 -6.85
CA GLY A 138 10.76 0.55 -5.69
C GLY A 138 10.41 -0.94 -5.71
N GLY A 139 10.37 -1.55 -6.90
CA GLY A 139 10.15 -2.99 -7.09
C GLY A 139 11.31 -3.87 -6.61
N SER A 140 12.55 -3.36 -6.65
CA SER A 140 13.74 -4.06 -6.15
C SER A 140 14.11 -3.66 -4.72
N VAL A 141 13.84 -2.41 -4.35
CA VAL A 141 14.24 -1.85 -3.06
C VAL A 141 13.18 -2.09 -1.98
N ALA A 142 11.94 -1.67 -2.24
CA ALA A 142 10.89 -1.63 -1.23
C ALA A 142 10.03 -2.91 -1.23
N ALA A 143 9.80 -3.51 -2.40
CA ALA A 143 8.89 -4.66 -2.55
C ALA A 143 9.28 -5.89 -1.71
N PRO A 144 10.56 -6.33 -1.62
CA PRO A 144 10.93 -7.48 -0.78
C PRO A 144 10.62 -7.26 0.71
N THR A 145 10.88 -6.04 1.19
CA THR A 145 10.61 -5.68 2.59
C THR A 145 9.11 -5.61 2.86
N ALA A 146 8.34 -5.01 1.95
CA ALA A 146 6.88 -4.97 2.05
C ALA A 146 6.28 -6.38 2.09
N ALA A 147 6.78 -7.30 1.26
CA ALA A 147 6.34 -8.70 1.21
C ALA A 147 6.58 -9.45 2.52
N ARG A 148 7.76 -9.27 3.13
CA ARG A 148 8.08 -9.89 4.43
C ARG A 148 7.15 -9.38 5.54
N ILE A 149 6.89 -8.07 5.58
CA ILE A 149 5.98 -7.46 6.55
C ILE A 149 4.55 -7.97 6.32
N LEU A 150 4.08 -7.96 5.07
CA LEU A 150 2.74 -8.43 4.70
C LEU A 150 2.54 -9.89 5.10
N LYS A 151 3.48 -10.78 4.75
CA LYS A 151 3.41 -12.19 5.14
C LYS A 151 3.33 -12.35 6.65
N ARG A 152 4.20 -11.67 7.40
CA ARG A 152 4.23 -11.80 8.86
C ARG A 152 2.93 -11.28 9.50
N GLY A 153 2.36 -10.20 8.96
CA GLY A 153 1.08 -9.66 9.42
C GLY A 153 -0.08 -10.61 9.16
N LEU A 154 -0.14 -11.23 7.98
CA LEU A 154 -1.15 -12.24 7.65
C LEU A 154 -1.03 -13.51 8.49
N ASP A 155 0.20 -14.00 8.72
CA ASP A 155 0.46 -15.15 9.60
C ASP A 155 -0.07 -14.87 11.03
N LEU A 156 0.13 -13.65 11.54
CA LEU A 156 -0.35 -13.23 12.87
C LEU A 156 -1.88 -13.10 12.91
N GLU A 157 -2.49 -12.49 11.90
CA GLU A 157 -3.95 -12.38 11.79
C GLU A 157 -4.62 -13.76 11.76
N HIS A 158 -4.05 -14.70 11.01
CA HIS A 158 -4.51 -16.08 10.99
C HIS A 158 -4.41 -16.74 12.36
N PHE A 159 -3.26 -16.61 13.03
CA PHE A 159 -3.05 -17.15 14.38
C PHE A 159 -4.07 -16.57 15.40
N LEU A 160 -4.27 -15.26 15.41
CA LEU A 160 -5.22 -14.61 16.33
C LEU A 160 -6.67 -15.04 16.06
N SER A 161 -7.03 -15.24 14.79
CA SER A 161 -8.38 -15.74 14.43
C SER A 161 -8.66 -17.13 14.97
N LEU A 162 -7.63 -17.98 15.11
CA LEU A 162 -7.76 -19.31 15.71
C LEU A 162 -7.82 -19.22 17.24
N ALA A 163 -7.01 -18.34 17.85
CA ALA A 163 -6.92 -18.19 19.30
C ALA A 163 -8.18 -17.55 19.94
N GLY A 164 -8.89 -16.68 19.22
CA GLY A 164 -10.12 -16.04 19.67
C GLY A 164 -11.40 -16.88 19.52
N SER A 165 -11.28 -18.15 19.11
CA SER A 165 -12.42 -19.07 18.91
C SER A 165 -12.79 -19.87 20.18
N HIS A 166 -12.29 -19.45 21.35
CA HIS A 166 -12.53 -20.05 22.67
C HIS A 166 -13.14 -19.01 23.61
#